data_AF-A0A7V0IUF0-F1
#
_entry.id   AF-A0A7V0IUF0-F1
#
_cell.length_a   1.000
_cell.length_b   1.000
_cell.length_c   1.000
_cell.angle_alpha   90.00
_cell.angle_beta   90.00
_cell.angle_gamma   90.00
#
_symmetry.space_group_name_H-M   'P 1'
#
loop_
_entity.id
_entity.type
_entity.pdbx_description
1 polymer ?
#
loop_
_entity_poly.entity_id
_entity_poly.type
_entity_poly.pdbx_seq_one_letter_code
_entity_poly.pdbx_strand_id
1 'polypeptide(L)' 'TVDFNYAYNPYCAYSDAFSCPLPPVENWLQVPIRAGEAIYH' A
#
# COMPACT_ATOMS: atom_id res chain seq x y z
N THR A 1 5.39 15.62 7.31
CA THR A 1 4.02 15.53 6.78
C THR A 1 3.84 14.19 6.12
N VAL A 2 2.71 13.53 6.34
CA VAL A 2 2.36 12.31 5.61
C VAL A 2 1.54 12.74 4.39
N ASP A 3 2.01 12.40 3.19
CA ASP A 3 1.33 12.71 1.94
C ASP A 3 1.01 11.43 1.19
N PHE A 4 -0.28 11.06 1.19
CA PHE A 4 -0.76 9.84 0.56
C PHE A 4 -0.71 9.89 -0.97
N ASN A 5 -0.46 11.05 -1.60
CA ASN A 5 -0.28 11.12 -3.06
C ASN A 5 0.96 10.36 -3.53
N TYR A 6 1.92 10.12 -2.64
CA TYR A 6 3.14 9.36 -2.92
C TYR A 6 3.09 7.92 -2.39
N ALA A 7 1.94 7.43 -1.93
CA ALA A 7 1.79 6.02 -1.57
C ALA A 7 1.96 5.13 -2.81
N TYR A 8 2.72 4.04 -2.67
CA TYR A 8 3.03 3.09 -3.73
C TYR A 8 2.88 1.66 -3.21
N ASN A 9 2.67 0.70 -4.10
CA ASN A 9 2.54 -0.69 -3.69
C ASN A 9 3.92 -1.36 -3.59
N PRO A 10 4.13 -2.27 -2.62
CA PRO A 10 5.36 -3.05 -2.54
C PRO A 10 5.54 -3.92 -3.80
N TYR A 11 6.78 -4.31 -4.12
CA TYR A 11 7.07 -5.16 -5.29
C TYR A 11 6.31 -6.49 -5.32
N CYS A 12 5.93 -7.02 -4.16
CA CYS A 12 5.11 -8.22 -4.06
C CYS A 12 3.72 -8.07 -4.71
N ALA A 13 3.22 -6.85 -4.90
CA ALA A 13 1.98 -6.60 -5.63
C ALA A 13 2.08 -6.88 -7.14
N TYR A 14 3.29 -7.02 -7.70
CA TYR A 14 3.52 -7.25 -9.12
C TYR A 14 4.24 -8.57 -9.42
N SER A 15 4.75 -9.25 -8.40
CA SER A 15 5.52 -10.48 -8.58
C SER A 15 5.56 -11.29 -7.29
N ASP A 16 5.17 -12.56 -7.40
CA ASP A 16 5.21 -13.55 -6.32
C ASP A 16 6.63 -13.90 -5.85
N ALA A 17 7.67 -13.42 -6.55
CA ALA A 17 9.06 -13.61 -6.15
C ALA A 17 9.45 -12.76 -4.91
N PHE A 18 8.60 -11.82 -4.49
CA PHE A 18 8.85 -10.93 -3.36
C PHE A 18 7.86 -11.17 -2.22
N SER A 19 8.36 -11.16 -0.98
CA SER A 19 7.51 -11.28 0.22
C SER A 19 6.82 -9.96 0.54
N CYS A 20 5.51 -10.01 0.81
CA CYS A 20 4.75 -8.82 1.23
C CYS A 20 5.00 -8.44 2.70
N PRO A 21 5.24 -7.15 2.99
CA PRO A 21 5.21 -6.66 4.36
C PRO A 21 3.75 -6.59 4.83
N LEU A 22 3.44 -7.25 5.95
CA LEU A 22 2.14 -7.13 6.59
C LEU A 22 2.20 -6.03 7.67
N PRO A 23 1.45 -4.92 7.52
CA PRO A 23 1.43 -3.88 8.54
C PRO A 23 0.69 -4.38 9.80
N PRO A 24 1.15 -3.97 10.99
CA PRO A 24 0.43 -4.27 12.23
C PRO A 24 -0.94 -3.59 12.23
N VAL A 25 -1.88 -4.11 13.01
CA VAL A 25 -3.30 -3.70 12.99
C VAL A 25 -3.46 -2.22 13.36
N GLU A 26 -2.59 -1.69 14.22
CA GLU A 26 -2.59 -0.30 14.64
C GLU A 26 -2.34 0.69 13.49
N ASN A 27 -1.76 0.22 12.38
CA ASN A 27 -1.51 1.02 11.18
C ASN A 27 -2.65 0.96 10.16
N TRP A 28 -3.76 0.27 10.46
CA TRP A 28 -4.88 0.14 9.54
C TRP A 28 -5.81 1.33 9.67
N LEU A 29 -5.96 2.09 8.59
CA LEU A 29 -6.84 3.25 8.56
C LEU A 29 -8.28 2.80 8.27
N GLN A 30 -9.24 3.25 9.08
CA GLN A 30 -10.67 2.96 8.87
C GLN A 30 -11.34 3.88 7.84
N VAL A 31 -10.57 4.75 7.20
CA VAL A 31 -11.04 5.74 6.22
C VAL A 31 -10.51 5.41 4.83
N PRO A 32 -11.30 5.64 3.77
CA PRO A 32 -10.83 5.42 2.41
C PRO A 32 -9.81 6.49 2.02
N ILE A 33 -8.64 6.06 1.54
CA ILE A 33 -7.64 6.91 0.91
C ILE A 33 -7.74 6.72 -0.61
N ARG A 34 -8.16 7.77 -1.32
CA ARG A 34 -8.34 7.78 -2.79
C ARG A 34 -7.21 8.55 -3.48
N ALA A 35 -5.97 8.23 -3.12
CA ALA A 35 -4.76 8.86 -3.61
C ALA A 35 -3.60 7.85 -3.62
N GLY A 36 -2.54 8.17 -4.37
CA GLY A 36 -1.39 7.28 -4.55
C GLY A 36 -1.53 6.38 -5.78
N GLU A 37 -0.63 5.43 -5.90
CA GLU A 37 -0.60 4.48 -7.02
C GLU A 37 -1.84 3.59 -7.04
N ALA A 38 -2.50 3.53 -8.20
CA ALA A 38 -3.56 2.59 -8.48
C ALA A 38 -3.01 1.47 -9.37
N ILE A 39 -2.79 0.28 -8.80
CA ILE A 39 -2.52 -0.92 -9.59
C ILE A 39 -3.77 -1.77 -9.57
N TYR A 40 -4.28 -2.05 -10.76
CA TYR A 40 -5.24 -3.12 -10.98
C TYR A 40 -4.47 -4.45 -11.04
N HIS A 41 -4.83 -5.38 -10.16
CA HIS A 41 -4.59 -6.81 -10.34
C HIS A 41 -5.93 -7.55 -10.29
#